data_AF-A0A973C125-F1
#
_entry.id   AF-A0A973C125-F1
#
_cell.length_a   1.000
_cell.length_b   1.000
_cell.length_c   1.000
_cell.angle_alpha   90.00
_cell.angle_beta   90.00
_cell.angle_gamma   90.00
#
_symmetry.space_group_name_H-M   'P 1'
#
loop_
_entity.id
_entity.type
_entity.pdbx_description
1 polymer ?
#
loop_
_entity_poly.entity_id
_entity_poly.type
_entity_poly.pdbx_seq_one_letter_code
_entity_poly.pdbx_strand_id
1 'polypeptide(L)'
;MARHPEVSEQQIIDAGLALEKRGKRPNAGAIRVQLGDRGGLARIKSIWENYQSNRDEPLYQVTRSDLSFDVLPSAYADEAELLIEKVSQAMKHMAIAAYGDAQSLFERRLKSIEANHAAAISDYEQSEQSAVECVEKLEDELDEIQTERDKLAEQNAQLLIENAELRGKLDASKA
;
A
#
# COMPACT_ATOMS: atom_id res chain seq x y z
N MET A 1 31.05 -33.47 -11.50
CA MET A 1 30.18 -32.31 -11.77
C MET A 1 29.15 -32.22 -10.65
N ALA A 2 29.39 -31.38 -9.64
CA ALA A 2 28.40 -31.13 -8.59
C ALA A 2 27.25 -30.36 -9.23
N ARG A 3 26.04 -30.94 -9.22
CA ARG A 3 24.83 -30.27 -9.72
C ARG A 3 24.59 -29.06 -8.84
N HIS A 4 24.67 -27.86 -9.41
CA HIS A 4 24.29 -26.65 -8.69
C HIS A 4 22.80 -26.73 -8.35
N PRO A 5 22.40 -26.48 -7.09
CA PRO A 5 21.01 -26.53 -6.69
C PRO A 5 20.21 -25.43 -7.38
N GLU A 6 19.00 -25.76 -7.85
CA GLU A 6 18.09 -24.86 -8.58
C GLU A 6 17.65 -23.62 -7.78
N VAL A 7 17.74 -23.69 -6.45
CA VAL A 7 17.34 -22.63 -5.53
C VAL A 7 18.48 -22.40 -4.53
N SER A 8 18.85 -21.15 -4.31
CA SER A 8 19.85 -20.77 -3.31
C SER A 8 19.32 -20.92 -1.87
N GLU A 9 20.22 -21.01 -0.90
CA GLU A 9 19.84 -21.08 0.52
C GLU A 9 19.15 -19.80 0.99
N GLN A 10 19.64 -18.65 0.53
CA GLN A 10 19.06 -17.33 0.80
C GLN A 10 17.60 -17.26 0.35
N GLN A 11 17.29 -17.74 -0.87
CA GLN A 11 15.92 -17.75 -1.39
C GLN A 11 14.98 -18.61 -0.54
N ILE A 12 15.47 -19.73 0.00
CA ILE A 12 14.69 -20.60 0.89
C ILE A 12 14.38 -19.88 2.21
N ILE A 13 15.35 -19.17 2.79
CA ILE A 13 15.18 -18.37 4.00
C ILE A 13 14.22 -17.21 3.76
N ASP A 14 14.39 -16.46 2.67
CA ASP A 14 13.55 -15.32 2.30
C ASP A 14 12.09 -15.72 2.07
N ALA A 15 11.87 -16.87 1.42
CA ALA A 15 10.54 -17.44 1.23
C ALA A 15 9.88 -17.83 2.56
N GLY A 16 10.64 -18.40 3.50
CA GLY A 16 10.14 -18.69 4.85
C GLY A 16 9.81 -17.43 5.64
N LEU A 17 10.67 -16.41 5.61
CA LEU A 17 10.42 -15.11 6.23
C LEU A 17 9.22 -14.38 5.63
N ALA A 18 9.02 -14.48 4.32
CA ALA A 18 7.84 -13.92 3.65
C ALA A 18 6.53 -14.59 4.10
N LEU A 19 6.56 -15.89 4.44
CA LEU A 19 5.42 -16.59 5.03
C LEU A 19 5.14 -16.13 6.46
N GLU A 20 6.17 -15.93 7.29
CA GLU A 20 6.02 -15.39 8.65
C GLU A 20 5.42 -13.98 8.65
N LYS A 21 5.88 -13.10 7.75
CA LYS A 21 5.32 -11.74 7.59
C LYS A 21 3.83 -11.74 7.21
N ARG A 22 3.36 -12.82 6.58
CA ARG A 22 1.95 -13.04 6.22
C ARG A 22 1.16 -13.79 7.30
N GLY A 23 1.76 -14.08 8.45
CA GLY A 23 1.14 -14.82 9.56
C GLY A 23 0.96 -16.33 9.30
N LYS A 24 1.61 -16.88 8.26
CA LYS A 24 1.54 -18.32 7.95
C LYS A 24 2.76 -19.05 8.51
N ARG A 25 2.55 -20.20 9.14
CA ARG A 25 3.65 -21.03 9.68
C ARG A 25 4.50 -21.60 8.53
N PRO A 26 5.79 -21.23 8.42
CA PRO A 26 6.64 -21.75 7.36
C PRO A 26 6.91 -23.24 7.60
N ASN A 27 6.69 -24.04 6.57
CA ASN A 27 7.08 -25.44 6.51
C ASN A 27 7.66 -25.73 5.13
N ALA A 28 8.40 -26.82 4.97
CA ALA A 28 9.12 -27.11 3.73
C ALA A 28 8.22 -27.14 2.49
N GLY A 29 6.96 -27.57 2.63
CA GLY A 29 5.97 -27.55 1.55
C GLY A 29 5.51 -26.13 1.20
N ALA A 30 5.15 -25.32 2.20
CA ALA A 30 4.73 -23.94 2.01
C ALA A 30 5.84 -23.06 1.42
N ILE A 31 7.08 -23.27 1.87
CA ILE A 31 8.26 -22.59 1.32
C ILE A 31 8.50 -22.99 -0.14
N ARG A 32 8.34 -24.28 -0.47
CA ARG A 32 8.43 -24.76 -1.85
C ARG A 32 7.38 -24.14 -2.76
N VAL A 33 6.13 -24.05 -2.31
CA VAL A 33 5.05 -23.38 -3.06
C VAL A 33 5.38 -21.90 -3.28
N GLN A 34 5.90 -21.22 -2.25
CA GLN A 34 6.33 -19.82 -2.33
C GLN A 34 7.51 -19.61 -3.30
N LEU A 35 8.32 -20.66 -3.55
CA LEU A 35 9.43 -20.69 -4.51
C LEU A 35 9.00 -21.13 -5.93
N GLY A 36 7.70 -21.32 -6.17
CA GLY A 36 7.18 -21.78 -7.47
C GLY A 36 7.43 -23.26 -7.73
N ASP A 37 7.30 -24.10 -6.70
CA ASP A 37 7.48 -25.56 -6.70
C ASP A 37 8.90 -26.08 -7.00
N ARG A 38 9.88 -25.18 -6.95
CA ARG A 38 11.31 -25.45 -7.19
C ARG A 38 12.05 -25.86 -5.91
N GLY A 39 13.10 -26.65 -6.08
CA GLY A 39 13.96 -27.11 -4.98
C GLY A 39 13.44 -28.35 -4.26
N GLY A 40 14.36 -29.16 -3.75
CA GLY A 40 14.04 -30.40 -3.05
C GLY A 40 13.50 -30.16 -1.64
N LEU A 41 12.34 -30.76 -1.33
CA LEU A 41 11.67 -30.67 -0.02
C LEU A 41 12.61 -30.97 1.17
N ALA A 42 13.45 -32.00 1.07
CA ALA A 42 14.38 -32.37 2.13
C ALA A 42 15.44 -31.28 2.40
N ARG A 43 15.94 -30.63 1.34
CA ARG A 43 16.91 -29.54 1.43
C ARG A 43 16.27 -28.26 1.97
N ILE A 44 15.05 -27.95 1.53
CA ILE A 44 14.28 -26.82 2.05
C ILE A 44 14.05 -27.01 3.56
N LYS A 45 13.64 -28.22 3.97
CA LYS A 45 13.46 -28.57 5.38
C LYS A 45 14.75 -28.36 6.18
N SER A 46 15.88 -28.93 5.74
CA SER A 46 17.14 -28.83 6.48
C SER A 46 17.65 -27.39 6.60
N ILE A 47 17.57 -26.60 5.53
CA ILE A 47 18.01 -25.20 5.54
C ILE A 47 17.11 -24.37 6.46
N TRP A 48 15.81 -24.58 6.41
CA TRP A 48 14.86 -23.86 7.25
C TRP A 48 15.01 -24.22 8.74
N GLU A 49 15.17 -25.51 9.05
CA GLU A 49 15.43 -25.97 10.42
C GLU A 49 16.75 -25.40 10.96
N ASN A 50 17.83 -25.43 10.17
CA ASN A 50 19.11 -24.81 10.57
C ASN A 50 18.98 -23.30 10.80
N TYR A 51 18.21 -22.60 9.95
CA TYR A 51 17.94 -21.17 10.14
C TYR A 51 17.17 -20.89 11.44
N GLN A 52 16.17 -21.72 11.76
CA GLN A 52 15.42 -21.60 13.02
C GLN A 52 16.29 -21.88 14.23
N SER A 53 17.12 -22.93 14.19
CA SER A 53 18.03 -23.26 15.29
C SER A 53 19.06 -22.17 15.57
N ASN A 54 19.58 -21.50 14.53
CA ASN A 54 20.52 -20.38 14.71
C ASN A 54 19.82 -19.09 15.16
N ARG A 55 18.54 -18.91 14.85
CA ARG A 55 17.74 -17.76 15.31
C ARG A 55 17.40 -17.86 16.80
N ASP A 56 17.16 -19.07 17.29
CA ASP A 56 16.83 -19.34 18.69
C ASP A 56 18.08 -19.63 19.53
N GLU A 57 19.27 -19.41 18.98
CA GLU A 57 20.54 -19.59 19.70
C GLU A 57 20.61 -18.58 20.86
N PRO A 58 20.94 -19.02 22.09
CA PRO A 58 21.04 -18.12 23.23
C PRO A 58 22.03 -17.00 22.95
N LEU A 59 21.72 -15.79 23.43
CA LEU A 59 22.51 -14.56 23.25
C LEU A 59 23.98 -14.70 23.67
N TYR A 60 24.32 -15.72 24.47
CA TYR A 60 25.66 -16.01 24.93
C TYR A 60 25.97 -17.51 24.81
N GLN A 61 27.21 -17.83 24.38
CA GLN A 61 27.74 -19.20 24.42
C GLN A 61 27.81 -19.67 25.87
N VAL A 62 27.19 -20.81 26.18
CA VAL A 62 27.29 -21.44 27.50
C VAL A 62 28.67 -22.09 27.63
N THR A 63 29.71 -21.30 27.92
CA THR A 63 31.10 -21.78 27.87
C THR A 63 31.57 -22.47 29.16
N ARG A 64 30.75 -22.50 30.23
CA ARG A 64 31.08 -23.22 31.47
C ARG A 64 29.81 -23.78 32.11
N SER A 65 29.60 -25.09 32.00
CA SER A 65 28.49 -25.85 32.60
C SER A 65 28.61 -26.04 34.12
N ASP A 66 29.73 -25.64 34.70
CA ASP A 66 30.17 -26.16 36.01
C ASP A 66 29.88 -25.19 37.17
N LEU A 67 29.42 -23.97 36.84
CA LEU A 67 29.09 -22.92 37.79
C LEU A 67 27.62 -22.54 37.61
N SER A 68 26.78 -23.00 38.55
CA SER A 68 25.38 -22.58 38.67
C SER A 68 25.29 -21.36 39.59
N PHE A 69 24.21 -20.59 39.43
CA PHE A 69 23.81 -19.55 40.39
C PHE A 69 23.73 -20.10 41.83
N ASP A 70 23.38 -21.38 41.98
CA ASP A 70 23.23 -22.07 43.27
C ASP A 70 24.54 -22.25 44.05
N VAL A 71 25.70 -22.02 43.41
CA VAL A 71 27.04 -22.20 44.01
C VAL A 71 27.66 -20.84 44.42
N LEU A 72 26.97 -19.73 44.17
CA LEU A 72 27.45 -18.41 44.55
C LEU A 72 27.48 -18.25 46.08
N PRO A 73 28.53 -17.64 46.66
CA PRO A 73 28.52 -17.25 48.07
C PRO A 73 27.35 -16.29 48.33
N SER A 74 26.71 -16.38 49.50
CA SER A 74 25.45 -15.68 49.81
C SER A 74 25.47 -14.19 49.47
N ALA A 75 26.55 -13.47 49.81
CA ALA A 75 26.68 -12.05 49.50
C ALA A 75 26.65 -11.71 47.99
N TYR A 76 27.15 -12.61 47.13
CA TYR A 76 27.09 -12.44 45.67
C TYR A 76 25.77 -12.91 45.09
N ALA A 77 25.14 -13.93 45.69
CA ALA A 77 23.82 -14.41 45.28
C ALA A 77 22.75 -13.32 45.52
N ASP A 78 22.74 -12.73 46.72
CA ASP A 78 21.79 -11.68 47.09
C ASP A 78 21.90 -10.44 46.18
N GLU A 79 23.13 -10.00 45.87
CA GLU A 79 23.35 -8.86 44.96
C GLU A 79 23.00 -9.18 43.51
N ALA A 80 23.24 -10.41 43.06
CA ALA A 80 22.86 -10.86 41.74
C ALA A 80 21.33 -10.93 41.58
N GLU A 81 20.61 -11.42 42.58
CA GLU A 81 19.15 -11.40 42.62
C GLU A 81 18.61 -9.97 42.58
N LEU A 82 19.15 -9.07 43.40
CA LEU A 82 18.79 -7.66 43.40
C LEU A 82 19.03 -6.99 42.03
N LEU A 83 20.14 -7.32 41.38
CA LEU A 83 20.45 -6.83 40.04
C LEU A 83 19.46 -7.37 39.00
N ILE A 84 19.14 -8.66 39.04
CA ILE A 84 18.15 -9.28 38.15
C ILE A 84 16.78 -8.62 38.33
N GLU A 85 16.37 -8.37 39.57
CA GLU A 85 15.10 -7.69 39.86
C GLU A 85 15.09 -6.27 39.28
N LYS A 86 16.16 -5.48 39.51
CA LYS A 86 16.30 -4.13 38.96
C LYS A 86 16.27 -4.12 37.43
N VAL A 87 16.99 -5.03 36.78
CA VAL A 87 17.01 -5.14 35.31
C VAL A 87 15.63 -5.55 34.79
N SER A 88 14.97 -6.53 35.44
CA SER A 88 13.62 -6.96 35.09
C SER A 88 12.62 -5.81 35.21
N GLN A 89 12.71 -5.01 36.27
CA GLN A 89 11.86 -3.84 36.47
C GLN A 89 12.16 -2.75 35.43
N ALA A 90 13.43 -2.48 35.13
CA ALA A 90 13.82 -1.52 34.09
C ALA A 90 13.29 -1.93 32.70
N MET A 91 13.39 -3.22 32.36
CA MET A 91 12.84 -3.77 31.11
C MET A 91 11.33 -3.58 31.03
N LYS A 92 10.59 -3.82 32.12
CA LYS A 92 9.14 -3.58 32.18
C LYS A 92 8.79 -2.11 31.93
N HIS A 93 9.51 -1.19 32.57
CA HIS A 93 9.28 0.25 32.39
C HIS A 93 9.60 0.69 30.96
N MET A 94 10.70 0.20 30.39
CA MET A 94 11.08 0.49 29.01
C MET A 94 10.02 -0.02 28.03
N ALA A 95 9.47 -1.21 28.23
CA ALA A 95 8.40 -1.75 27.40
C ALA A 95 7.13 -0.89 27.46
N ILE A 96 6.73 -0.45 28.66
CA ILE A 96 5.55 0.44 28.83
C ILE A 96 5.80 1.80 28.18
N ALA A 97 6.98 2.38 28.37
CA ALA A 97 7.34 3.67 27.76
C ALA A 97 7.35 3.58 26.22
N ALA A 98 8.00 2.55 25.67
CA ALA A 98 8.03 2.32 24.23
C ALA A 98 6.62 2.12 23.65
N TYR A 99 5.73 1.44 24.38
CA TYR A 99 4.33 1.31 23.98
C TYR A 99 3.61 2.66 23.95
N GLY A 100 3.76 3.49 24.99
CA GLY A 100 3.19 4.84 25.03
C GLY A 100 3.68 5.73 23.89
N ASP A 101 4.99 5.70 23.61
CA ASP A 101 5.59 6.43 22.50
C ASP A 101 5.03 5.95 21.15
N ALA A 102 4.95 4.64 20.95
CA ALA A 102 4.38 4.05 19.74
C ALA A 102 2.90 4.47 19.57
N GLN A 103 2.10 4.40 20.63
CA GLN A 103 0.70 4.81 20.60
C GLN A 103 0.55 6.29 20.18
N SER A 104 1.31 7.19 20.82
CA SER A 104 1.26 8.62 20.49
C SER A 104 1.67 8.91 19.04
N LEU A 105 2.66 8.17 18.52
CA LEU A 105 3.10 8.27 17.14
C LEU A 105 2.00 7.80 16.18
N PHE A 106 1.33 6.69 16.48
CA PHE A 106 0.22 6.17 15.69
C PHE A 106 -0.96 7.14 15.69
N GLU A 107 -1.35 7.66 16.86
CA GLU A 107 -2.43 8.66 16.96
C GLU A 107 -2.13 9.92 16.14
N ARG A 108 -0.88 10.41 16.20
CA ARG A 108 -0.47 11.56 15.38
C ARG A 108 -0.54 11.27 13.89
N ARG A 109 -0.08 10.09 13.46
CA ARG A 109 -0.14 9.66 12.06
C ARG A 109 -1.58 9.50 11.60
N LEU A 110 -2.44 8.92 12.43
CA LEU A 110 -3.86 8.75 12.12
C LEU A 110 -4.54 10.09 11.91
N LYS A 111 -4.37 11.03 12.84
CA LYS A 111 -4.91 12.40 12.72
C LYS A 111 -4.44 13.11 11.44
N SER A 112 -3.16 12.96 11.09
CA SER A 112 -2.63 13.53 9.85
C SER A 112 -3.26 12.91 8.61
N ILE A 113 -3.48 11.59 8.60
CA ILE A 113 -4.12 10.89 7.49
C ILE A 113 -5.59 11.30 7.36
N GLU A 114 -6.31 11.36 8.47
CA GLU A 114 -7.70 11.83 8.51
C GLU A 114 -7.83 13.27 7.99
N ALA A 115 -6.95 14.17 8.40
CA ALA A 115 -6.93 15.54 7.92
C ALA A 115 -6.67 15.62 6.40
N ASN A 116 -5.71 14.83 5.90
CA ASN A 116 -5.43 14.77 4.46
C ASN A 116 -6.61 14.21 3.66
N HIS A 117 -7.30 13.19 4.19
CA HIS A 117 -8.50 12.66 3.53
C HIS A 117 -9.64 13.67 3.54
N ALA A 118 -9.86 14.37 4.65
CA ALA A 118 -10.88 15.42 4.72
C ALA A 118 -10.60 16.55 3.71
N ALA A 119 -9.34 16.98 3.59
CA ALA A 119 -8.94 17.97 2.59
C ALA A 119 -9.18 17.46 1.17
N ALA A 120 -8.77 16.23 0.86
CA ALA A 120 -8.97 15.65 -0.47
C ALA A 120 -10.46 15.52 -0.83
N ILE A 121 -11.33 15.16 0.12
CA ILE A 121 -12.78 15.12 -0.10
C ILE A 121 -13.29 16.51 -0.44
N SER A 122 -12.90 17.54 0.32
CA SER A 122 -13.28 18.92 0.04
C SER A 122 -12.82 19.39 -1.34
N ASP A 123 -11.60 19.02 -1.76
CA ASP A 123 -11.08 19.36 -3.08
C ASP A 123 -11.88 18.68 -4.21
N TYR A 124 -12.26 17.41 -4.02
CA TYR A 124 -13.09 16.68 -4.97
C TYR A 124 -14.51 17.26 -5.07
N GLU A 125 -15.13 17.62 -3.95
CA GLU A 125 -16.44 18.27 -3.92
C GLU A 125 -16.40 19.61 -4.68
N GLN A 126 -15.37 20.42 -4.45
CA GLN A 126 -15.20 21.69 -5.17
C GLN A 126 -14.95 21.47 -6.67
N SER A 127 -14.16 20.46 -7.03
CA SER A 127 -13.91 20.11 -8.43
C SER A 127 -15.18 19.62 -9.12
N GLU A 128 -16.02 18.82 -8.44
CA GLU A 128 -17.29 18.34 -8.95
C GLU A 128 -18.23 19.51 -9.22
N GLN A 129 -18.37 20.42 -8.24
CA GLN A 129 -19.20 21.61 -8.40
C GLN A 129 -18.73 22.48 -9.58
N SER A 130 -17.42 22.69 -9.71
CA SER A 130 -16.85 23.46 -10.81
C SER A 130 -17.09 22.79 -12.17
N ALA A 131 -17.08 21.45 -12.22
CA ALA A 131 -17.38 20.70 -13.43
C ALA A 131 -18.87 20.81 -13.80
N VAL A 132 -19.78 20.75 -12.83
CA VAL A 132 -21.21 20.96 -13.05
C VAL A 132 -21.46 22.36 -13.63
N GLU A 133 -20.90 23.40 -13.01
CA GLU A 133 -21.02 24.78 -13.52
C GLU A 133 -20.46 24.94 -14.94
N CYS A 134 -19.41 24.18 -15.28
CA CYS A 134 -18.85 24.19 -16.63
C CYS A 134 -19.78 23.49 -17.64
N VAL A 135 -20.38 22.36 -17.26
CA VAL A 135 -21.34 21.64 -18.10
C VAL A 135 -22.57 22.50 -18.36
N GLU A 136 -23.14 23.13 -17.33
CA GLU A 136 -24.30 24.02 -17.48
C GLU A 136 -24.01 25.15 -18.49
N LYS A 137 -22.83 25.79 -18.40
CA LYS A 137 -22.43 26.81 -19.38
C LYS A 137 -22.29 26.28 -20.79
N LEU A 138 -21.72 25.08 -20.96
CA LEU A 138 -21.59 24.46 -22.26
C LEU A 138 -22.95 24.07 -22.86
N GLU A 139 -23.90 23.66 -22.02
CA GLU A 139 -25.29 23.40 -22.43
C GLU A 139 -25.98 24.69 -22.89
N ASP A 140 -25.84 25.79 -22.13
CA ASP A 140 -26.35 27.11 -22.51
C ASP A 140 -25.76 27.59 -23.86
N GLU A 141 -24.43 27.52 -24.00
CA GLU A 141 -23.74 27.90 -25.26
C GLU A 141 -24.18 27.02 -26.44
N LEU A 142 -24.41 25.73 -26.20
CA LEU A 142 -24.89 24.80 -27.22
C LEU A 142 -26.30 25.17 -27.68
N ASP A 143 -27.20 25.49 -26.74
CA ASP A 143 -28.56 25.92 -27.05
C ASP A 143 -28.55 27.24 -27.82
N GLU A 144 -27.73 28.21 -27.43
CA GLU A 144 -27.55 29.47 -28.17
C GLU A 144 -27.12 29.21 -29.62
N ILE A 145 -26.08 28.40 -29.83
CA ILE A 145 -25.57 28.05 -31.17
C ILE A 145 -26.64 27.31 -31.98
N GLN A 146 -27.42 26.41 -31.37
CA GLN A 146 -28.50 25.71 -32.06
C GLN A 146 -29.58 26.68 -32.53
N THR A 147 -29.99 27.62 -31.68
CA THR A 147 -30.97 28.64 -32.06
C THR A 147 -30.47 29.56 -33.18
N GLU A 148 -29.18 29.94 -33.15
CA GLU A 148 -28.57 30.75 -34.21
C GLU A 148 -28.51 29.97 -35.54
N ARG A 149 -28.11 28.70 -35.49
CA ARG A 149 -28.11 27.81 -36.66
C ARG A 149 -29.50 27.73 -37.29
N ASP A 150 -30.53 27.56 -36.49
CA ASP A 150 -31.91 27.43 -36.98
C ASP A 150 -32.41 28.73 -37.62
N LYS A 151 -32.12 29.88 -37.00
CA LYS A 151 -32.39 31.20 -37.59
C LYS A 151 -31.67 31.38 -38.93
N LEU A 152 -30.39 31.02 -39.01
CA LEU A 152 -29.61 31.12 -40.24
C LEU A 152 -30.14 30.18 -41.32
N ALA A 153 -30.57 28.96 -40.94
CA ALA A 153 -31.17 28.01 -41.87
C ALA A 153 -32.51 28.53 -42.44
N GLU A 154 -33.36 29.11 -41.60
CA GLU A 154 -34.61 29.74 -42.02
C GLU A 154 -34.37 30.93 -42.95
N GLN A 155 -33.44 31.83 -42.60
CA GLN A 155 -33.04 32.96 -43.45
C GLN A 155 -32.52 32.50 -44.82
N ASN A 156 -31.69 31.45 -44.84
CA ASN A 156 -31.14 30.92 -46.08
C ASN A 156 -32.23 30.28 -46.96
N ALA A 157 -33.16 29.53 -46.35
CA ALA A 157 -34.33 28.99 -47.06
C ALA A 157 -35.18 30.11 -47.69
N GLN A 158 -35.42 31.20 -46.95
CA GLN A 158 -36.17 32.35 -47.45
C GLN A 158 -35.46 33.04 -48.63
N LEU A 159 -34.14 33.27 -48.51
CA LEU A 159 -33.33 33.85 -49.58
C LEU A 159 -33.27 32.97 -50.83
N LEU A 160 -33.31 31.65 -50.68
CA LEU A 160 -33.38 30.71 -51.80
C LEU A 160 -34.72 30.81 -52.53
N ILE A 161 -35.83 30.92 -51.80
CA ILE A 161 -37.17 31.12 -52.37
C ILE A 161 -37.22 32.45 -53.13
N GLU A 162 -36.79 33.54 -52.50
CA GLU A 162 -36.76 34.87 -53.14
C GLU A 162 -35.87 34.89 -54.39
N ASN A 163 -34.70 34.24 -54.35
CA ASN A 163 -33.84 34.10 -55.53
C ASN A 163 -34.55 33.33 -56.66
N ALA A 164 -35.24 32.25 -56.34
CA ALA A 164 -35.97 31.46 -57.34
C ALA A 164 -37.10 32.29 -57.98
N GLU A 165 -37.85 33.05 -57.17
CA GLU A 165 -38.89 33.95 -57.67
C GLU A 165 -38.34 35.06 -58.57
N LEU A 166 -37.24 35.71 -58.14
CA LEU A 166 -36.60 36.78 -58.90
C LEU A 166 -36.03 36.26 -60.24
N ARG A 167 -35.39 35.08 -60.23
CA ARG A 167 -34.94 34.42 -61.46
C ARG A 167 -36.11 34.14 -62.40
N GLY A 168 -37.22 33.60 -61.89
CA GLY A 168 -38.43 33.36 -62.68
C GLY A 168 -39.01 34.64 -63.30
N LYS A 169 -39.06 35.74 -62.54
CA LYS A 169 -39.50 37.06 -63.05
C LYS A 169 -38.54 37.61 -64.11
N LEU A 170 -37.24 37.44 -63.93
CA LEU A 170 -36.22 37.89 -64.89
C LEU A 170 -36.34 37.13 -66.22
N ASP A 171 -36.53 35.82 -66.15
CA ASP A 171 -36.69 34.98 -67.34
C ASP A 171 -37.99 35.34 -68.10
N ALA A 172 -39.08 35.60 -67.37
CA ALA A 172 -40.34 36.07 -67.96
C ALA A 172 -40.23 37.48 -68.59
N SER A 173 -39.33 38.33 -68.10
CA SER A 173 -39.07 39.67 -68.65
C SER A 173 -38.19 39.66 -69.90
N LYS A 174 -37.52 38.54 -70.20
CA LYS A 174 -36.64 38.39 -71.37
C LYS A 174 -37.33 37.69 -72.56
N ALA A 175 -38.52 37.13 -72.35
CA ALA A 175 -39.39 36.56 -73.37
C ALA A 175 -40.34 37.63 -73.95
#